data_AF-A0A7C9CXY6-F1
#
_entry.id   AF-A0A7C9CXY6-F1
#
_cell.length_a   1.000
_cell.length_b   1.000
_cell.length_c   1.000
_cell.angle_alpha   90.00
_cell.angle_beta   90.00
_cell.angle_gamma   90.00
#
_symmetry.space_group_name_H-M   'P 1'
#
loop_
_entity.id
_entity.type
_entity.pdbx_description
1 polymer ?
#
loop_
_entity_poly.entity_id
_entity_poly.type
_entity_poly.pdbx_seq_one_letter_code
_entity_poly.pdbx_strand_id
1 'polypeptide(L)'
;MGYPCKNPAKVTADDFVYSGLGKAGNTTNILNAAVSPAFDAQFPGVNGLGISMARLDVAPNGVVPMHTHPGASEVPVVVQGSIVVAFVTSSDDIYVATLKKGDIMVLP
;
A
#
# COMPACT_ATOMS: atom_id res chain seq x y z
N MET A 1 -3.51 -17.58 6.31
CA MET A 1 -4.82 -17.99 6.86
C MET A 1 -5.60 -16.72 7.10
N GLY A 2 -6.76 -16.55 6.46
CA GLY A 2 -7.57 -15.32 6.53
C GLY A 2 -8.51 -15.28 7.74
N TYR A 3 -9.54 -14.44 7.65
CA TYR A 3 -10.52 -14.24 8.72
C TYR A 3 -11.84 -14.98 8.47
N PRO A 4 -12.60 -15.36 9.53
CA PRO A 4 -13.98 -15.82 9.39
C PRO A 4 -14.86 -14.77 8.70
N CYS A 5 -15.72 -15.21 7.79
CA CYS A 5 -16.55 -14.30 6.98
C CYS A 5 -17.86 -13.92 7.68
N LYS A 6 -18.33 -12.70 7.38
CA LYS A 6 -19.70 -12.25 7.68
C LYS A 6 -20.71 -13.16 6.97
N ASN A 7 -21.89 -13.37 7.56
CA ASN A 7 -22.98 -14.09 6.89
C ASN A 7 -23.34 -13.36 5.58
N PRO A 8 -23.31 -14.04 4.41
CA PRO A 8 -23.60 -13.41 3.12
C PRO A 8 -24.96 -12.69 3.06
N ALA A 9 -25.98 -13.19 3.79
CA ALA A 9 -27.30 -12.56 3.86
C ALA A 9 -27.31 -11.21 4.61
N LYS A 10 -26.24 -10.88 5.34
CA LYS A 10 -26.07 -9.61 6.06
C LYS A 10 -25.11 -8.65 5.36
N VAL A 11 -24.56 -9.04 4.21
CA VAL A 11 -23.65 -8.19 3.43
C VAL A 11 -24.45 -7.14 2.68
N THR A 12 -23.89 -5.94 2.60
CA THR A 12 -24.45 -4.75 1.95
C THR A 12 -23.41 -4.13 1.02
N ALA A 13 -23.82 -3.18 0.17
CA ALA A 13 -22.89 -2.45 -0.70
C ALA A 13 -21.77 -1.75 0.10
N ASP A 14 -22.09 -1.27 1.31
CA ASP A 14 -21.13 -0.58 2.18
C ASP A 14 -19.98 -1.49 2.64
N ASP A 15 -20.18 -2.81 2.71
CA ASP A 15 -19.12 -3.78 3.05
C ASP A 15 -18.04 -3.87 1.95
N PHE A 16 -18.31 -3.34 0.75
CA PHE A 16 -17.40 -3.33 -0.40
C PHE A 16 -16.78 -1.96 -0.69
N VAL A 17 -17.03 -0.95 0.16
CA VAL A 17 -16.51 0.41 -0.02
C VAL A 17 -15.61 0.78 1.15
N TYR A 18 -14.39 1.25 0.85
CA TYR A 18 -13.46 1.73 1.86
C TYR A 18 -12.99 3.16 1.56
N SER A 19 -13.39 4.10 2.42
CA SER A 19 -13.06 5.52 2.28
C SER A 19 -11.83 5.95 3.08
N GLY A 20 -11.20 5.04 3.82
CA GLY A 20 -10.08 5.36 4.72
C GLY A 20 -8.85 5.93 4.01
N LEU A 21 -8.65 5.58 2.74
CA LEU A 21 -7.54 6.09 1.92
C LEU A 21 -7.75 7.54 1.43
N GLY A 22 -8.93 8.12 1.64
CA GLY A 22 -9.25 9.49 1.24
C GLY A 22 -8.52 10.58 2.02
N LYS A 23 -7.87 10.23 3.14
CA LYS A 23 -7.15 11.18 4.01
C LYS A 23 -5.65 10.91 3.98
N ALA A 24 -4.86 11.99 3.95
CA ALA A 24 -3.40 11.90 4.09
C ALA A 24 -3.02 11.44 5.49
N GLY A 25 -2.01 10.58 5.58
CA GLY A 25 -1.39 10.18 6.83
C GLY A 25 -0.55 11.30 7.45
N ASN A 26 -0.32 11.23 8.77
CA ASN A 26 0.51 12.20 9.49
C ASN A 26 2.00 11.94 9.26
N THR A 27 2.64 12.79 8.46
CA THR A 27 4.08 12.72 8.18
C THR A 27 4.94 13.48 9.18
N THR A 28 4.39 14.07 10.25
CA THR A 28 5.18 14.71 11.32
C THR A 28 5.68 13.63 12.29
N ASN A 29 6.62 12.81 11.82
CA ASN A 29 7.21 11.71 12.56
C ASN A 29 8.67 11.47 12.10
N ILE A 30 9.39 10.59 12.78
CA ILE A 30 10.83 10.35 12.52
C ILE A 30 11.16 9.88 11.09
N LEU A 31 10.19 9.31 10.36
CA LEU A 31 10.36 8.83 9.00
C LEU A 31 9.93 9.85 7.95
N ASN A 32 9.24 10.93 8.36
CA ASN A 32 8.53 11.85 7.46
C ASN A 32 7.61 11.14 6.45
N ALA A 33 7.08 9.97 6.82
CA ALA A 33 6.25 9.13 5.97
C ALA A 33 5.12 8.49 6.78
N ALA A 34 4.00 8.17 6.13
CA ALA A 34 2.86 7.52 6.76
C ALA A 34 2.21 6.51 5.81
N VAL A 35 1.97 5.30 6.32
CA VAL A 35 1.26 4.23 5.61
C VAL A 35 -0.15 4.11 6.19
N SER A 36 -1.16 4.20 5.32
CA SER A 36 -2.57 3.96 5.66
C SER A 36 -3.05 2.69 4.97
N PRO A 37 -3.22 1.58 5.71
CA PRO A 37 -3.58 0.29 5.12
C PRO A 37 -5.09 0.16 4.85
N ALA A 38 -5.42 -0.49 3.73
CA ALA A 38 -6.74 -1.03 3.42
C ALA A 38 -6.60 -2.55 3.20
N PHE A 39 -6.13 -3.24 4.25
CA PHE A 39 -6.00 -4.70 4.28
C PHE A 39 -7.27 -5.32 4.86
N ASP A 40 -7.38 -6.64 4.93
CA ASP A 40 -8.54 -7.33 5.49
C ASP A 40 -8.93 -6.89 6.91
N ALA A 41 -7.96 -6.50 7.74
CA ALA A 41 -8.20 -5.95 9.07
C ALA A 41 -8.91 -4.57 9.07
N GLN A 42 -8.65 -3.70 8.08
CA GLN A 42 -9.28 -2.38 7.98
C GLN A 42 -10.44 -2.36 6.99
N PHE A 43 -10.36 -3.18 5.95
CA PHE A 43 -11.32 -3.32 4.87
C PHE A 43 -11.68 -4.81 4.70
N PRO A 44 -12.60 -5.34 5.51
CA PRO A 44 -12.98 -6.76 5.47
C PRO A 44 -13.50 -7.24 4.11
N GLY A 45 -13.95 -6.33 3.24
CA GLY A 45 -14.41 -6.62 1.89
C GLY A 45 -13.34 -7.27 0.99
N VAL A 46 -12.04 -7.15 1.30
CA VAL A 46 -10.97 -7.83 0.55
C VAL A 46 -10.63 -9.23 1.06
N ASN A 47 -11.21 -9.66 2.19
CA ASN A 47 -10.91 -10.98 2.78
C ASN A 47 -11.20 -12.11 1.78
N GLY A 48 -10.18 -12.90 1.47
CA GLY A 48 -10.28 -14.02 0.51
C GLY A 48 -10.17 -13.65 -0.97
N LEU A 49 -10.01 -12.36 -1.32
CA LEU A 49 -9.92 -11.91 -2.72
C LEU A 49 -8.49 -11.87 -3.28
N GLY A 50 -7.47 -12.01 -2.42
CA GLY A 50 -6.07 -11.97 -2.84
C GLY A 50 -5.58 -10.58 -3.27
N ILE A 51 -6.32 -9.52 -2.91
CA ILE A 51 -5.96 -8.12 -3.18
C ILE A 51 -5.95 -7.32 -1.88
N SER A 52 -5.20 -6.23 -1.87
CA SER A 52 -5.19 -5.24 -0.82
C SER A 52 -4.75 -3.90 -1.40
N MET A 53 -4.92 -2.82 -0.65
CA MET A 53 -4.39 -1.51 -1.03
C MET A 53 -3.79 -0.81 0.19
N ALA A 54 -2.90 0.14 -0.06
CA ALA A 54 -2.45 1.08 0.94
C ALA A 54 -2.28 2.45 0.29
N ARG A 55 -2.39 3.50 1.11
CA ARG A 55 -1.95 4.85 0.75
C ARG A 55 -0.63 5.13 1.46
N LEU A 56 0.34 5.62 0.72
CA LEU A 56 1.61 6.09 1.23
C LEU A 56 1.71 7.61 1.02
N ASP A 57 1.85 8.35 2.11
CA ASP A 57 2.17 9.78 2.09
C ASP A 57 3.63 9.96 2.54
N VAL A 58 4.45 10.63 1.73
CA VAL A 58 5.87 10.90 2.02
C VAL A 58 6.13 12.39 1.89
N ALA A 59 6.55 13.02 2.97
CA ALA A 59 6.97 14.42 2.97
C ALA A 59 8.41 14.56 2.43
N PRO A 60 8.88 15.78 2.12
CA PRO A 60 10.27 15.99 1.70
C PRO A 60 11.26 15.36 2.68
N ASN A 61 12.26 14.66 2.15
CA ASN A 61 13.25 13.87 2.90
C ASN A 61 12.65 12.69 3.70
N GLY A 62 11.41 12.31 3.42
CA GLY A 62 10.79 11.12 4.00
C GLY A 62 11.27 9.82 3.38
N VAL A 63 11.27 8.78 4.20
CA VAL A 63 11.81 7.47 3.84
C VAL A 63 10.85 6.39 4.32
N VAL A 64 10.58 5.44 3.43
CA VAL A 64 10.08 4.12 3.81
C VAL A 64 11.30 3.22 3.95
N PRO A 65 11.63 2.71 5.15
CA PRO A 65 12.79 1.84 5.33
C PRO A 65 12.74 0.62 4.43
N MET A 66 13.90 0.03 4.14
CA MET A 66 13.98 -1.26 3.44
C MET A 66 13.13 -2.30 4.17
N HIS A 67 12.21 -2.93 3.45
CA HIS A 67 11.30 -3.94 3.97
C HIS A 67 10.90 -4.92 2.86
N THR A 68 10.11 -5.93 3.20
CA THR A 68 9.62 -6.95 2.26
C THR A 68 8.13 -7.23 2.50
N HIS A 69 7.47 -7.79 1.48
CA HIS A 69 6.12 -8.32 1.55
C HIS A 69 6.14 -9.82 1.26
N PRO A 70 6.32 -10.70 2.26
CA PRO A 70 6.53 -12.13 2.03
C PRO A 70 5.39 -12.88 1.30
N GLY A 71 4.22 -12.26 1.14
CA GLY A 71 3.05 -12.87 0.52
C GLY A 71 2.38 -12.03 -0.56
N ALA A 72 3.05 -10.98 -1.07
CA ALA A 72 2.47 -10.12 -2.09
C ALA A 72 3.56 -9.38 -2.89
N SER A 73 3.31 -9.22 -4.20
CA SER A 73 3.99 -8.20 -5.01
C SER A 73 3.30 -6.85 -4.84
N GLU A 74 4.01 -5.75 -5.08
CA GLU A 74 3.49 -4.39 -4.95
C GLU A 74 3.55 -3.64 -6.29
N VAL A 75 2.53 -2.83 -6.58
CA VAL A 75 2.53 -1.88 -7.71
C VAL A 75 2.08 -0.50 -7.20
N PRO A 76 3.00 0.36 -6.76
CA PRO A 76 2.68 1.74 -6.43
C PRO A 76 2.33 2.53 -7.69
N VAL A 77 1.33 3.39 -7.57
CA VAL A 77 1.04 4.45 -8.54
C VAL A 77 1.23 5.80 -7.86
N VAL A 78 2.05 6.66 -8.46
CA VAL A 78 2.26 8.00 -7.90
C VAL A 78 1.07 8.89 -8.24
N VAL A 79 0.28 9.25 -7.24
CA VAL A 79 -0.89 10.12 -7.41
C VAL A 79 -0.53 11.62 -7.38
N GLN A 80 0.56 11.97 -6.69
CA GLN A 80 1.05 13.34 -6.54
C GLN A 80 2.56 13.35 -6.27
N GLY A 81 3.25 14.38 -6.76
CA GLY A 81 4.68 14.58 -6.51
C GLY A 81 5.58 13.62 -7.28
N SER A 82 6.70 13.26 -6.66
CA SER A 82 7.68 12.30 -7.17
C SER A 82 8.36 11.57 -6.03
N ILE A 83 8.76 10.33 -6.25
CA ILE A 83 9.42 9.47 -5.25
C ILE A 83 10.49 8.61 -5.93
N VAL A 84 11.60 8.37 -5.24
CA VAL A 84 12.58 7.37 -5.66
C VAL A 84 12.13 6.02 -5.11
N VAL A 85 11.88 5.06 -5.99
CA VAL A 85 11.50 3.69 -5.63
C VAL A 85 12.62 2.75 -6.07
N ALA A 86 12.93 1.78 -5.21
CA ALA A 86 13.90 0.76 -5.50
C ALA A 86 13.50 -0.58 -4.88
N PHE A 87 13.96 -1.68 -5.49
CA PHE A 87 13.96 -3.00 -4.86
C PHE A 87 15.31 -3.69 -5.11
N VAL A 88 15.62 -4.65 -4.24
CA VAL A 88 16.81 -5.49 -4.32
C VAL A 88 16.36 -6.92 -4.58
N THR A 89 17.03 -7.60 -5.50
CA THR A 89 16.73 -8.99 -5.84
C THR A 89 17.44 -9.97 -4.90
N SER A 90 17.10 -11.26 -4.99
CA SER A 90 17.85 -12.32 -4.30
C SER A 90 19.27 -12.54 -4.83
N SER A 91 19.63 -11.93 -5.97
CA SER A 91 20.98 -11.91 -6.54
C SER A 91 21.75 -10.62 -6.23
N ASP A 92 21.28 -9.83 -5.25
CA ASP A 92 21.85 -8.53 -4.85
C ASP A 92 21.83 -7.44 -5.95
N ASP A 93 21.09 -7.64 -7.05
CA ASP A 93 20.87 -6.61 -8.06
C ASP A 93 19.89 -5.54 -7.56
N ILE A 94 20.19 -4.27 -7.85
CA ILE A 94 19.37 -3.12 -7.47
C ILE A 94 18.69 -2.51 -8.69
N TYR A 95 17.37 -2.39 -8.62
CA TYR A 95 16.58 -1.67 -9.62
C TYR A 95 16.01 -0.42 -8.97
N VAL A 96 16.28 0.76 -9.55
CA VAL A 96 15.89 2.06 -8.98
C VAL A 96 15.37 3.00 -10.06
N ALA A 97 14.30 3.72 -9.75
CA ALA A 97 13.74 4.75 -10.62
C ALA A 97 13.19 5.92 -9.80
N THR A 98 13.22 7.12 -10.38
CA THR A 98 12.40 8.25 -9.88
C THR A 98 11.06 8.22 -10.59
N LEU A 99 10.01 7.88 -9.85
CA LEU A 99 8.63 7.90 -10.34
C LEU A 99 8.03 9.30 -10.14
N LYS A 100 7.28 9.78 -11.13
CA LYS A 100 6.50 11.01 -11.09
C LYS A 100 5.02 10.68 -11.16
N LYS A 101 4.16 11.68 -10.93
CA LYS A 101 2.70 11.53 -11.03
C LYS A 101 2.29 10.74 -12.29
N GLY A 102 1.56 9.65 -12.08
CA GLY A 102 1.07 8.74 -13.13
C GLY A 102 1.97 7.53 -13.38
N ASP A 103 3.24 7.58 -12.97
CA ASP A 103 4.16 6.46 -13.13
C ASP A 103 3.84 5.34 -12.15
N ILE A 104 4.16 4.12 -12.59
CA ILE A 104 4.08 2.89 -11.80
C ILE A 104 5.42 2.14 -11.87
N MET A 105 5.69 1.32 -10.86
CA MET A 105 6.79 0.35 -10.86
C MET A 105 6.26 -0.96 -10.27
N VAL A 106 6.73 -2.11 -10.76
CA VAL A 106 6.42 -3.41 -10.14
C VAL A 106 7.54 -3.75 -9.15
N LEU A 107 7.17 -4.11 -7.92
CA LEU A 107 8.04 -4.68 -6.91
C LEU A 107 7.65 -6.16 -6.76
N PRO A 108 8.51 -7.11 -7.17
CA PRO A 108 8.20 -8.53 -7.19
C PRO A 108 7.90 -9.13 -5.82
#